data_AF-A0A1V5C800-F1
#
_entry.id   AF-A0A1V5C800-F1
#
_cell.length_a   1.000
_cell.length_b   1.000
_cell.length_c   1.000
_cell.angle_alpha   90.00
_cell.angle_beta   90.00
_cell.angle_gamma   90.00
#
_symmetry.space_group_name_H-M   'P 1'
#
loop_
_entity.id
_entity.type
_entity.pdbx_description
1 polymer ?
#
loop_
_entity_poly.entity_id
_entity_poly.type
_entity_poly.pdbx_seq_one_letter_code
_entity_poly.pdbx_strand_id
1 'polypeptide(L)'
;MAISFNGRIIVTSTAAGPALEGMNIACGMKASSGAVDHVELHDGRLTWTTIGSSAPLGPCGTGLLDMVATLLNAGVIQESGRIIEPGKARLDGVRERENIRCFHLLLPSPVNSEGIYLNNKMYGKYSLPKGLWLRESSCCSGRPGCGNLRLKPFIWQAVSVIV
;
A
#
# COMPACT_ATOMS: atom_id res chain seq x y z
N MET A 1 4.93 13.65 -10.60
CA MET A 1 6.15 12.89 -10.95
C MET A 1 6.99 13.70 -11.92
N ALA A 2 8.31 13.76 -11.72
CA ALA A 2 9.24 14.39 -12.64
C ALA A 2 10.37 13.41 -13.00
N ILE A 3 10.72 13.34 -14.28
CA ILE A 3 11.84 12.54 -14.81
C ILE A 3 12.81 13.48 -15.51
N SER A 4 14.10 13.40 -15.17
CA SER A 4 15.16 14.16 -15.82
C SER A 4 16.03 13.23 -16.67
N PHE A 5 16.24 13.57 -17.94
CA PHE A 5 17.13 12.84 -18.85
C PHE A 5 17.78 13.80 -19.86
N ASN A 6 19.10 13.71 -20.03
CA ASN A 6 19.89 14.53 -20.96
C ASN A 6 19.58 16.05 -20.86
N GLY A 7 19.51 16.59 -19.64
CA GLY A 7 19.25 18.01 -19.40
C GLY A 7 17.81 18.46 -19.68
N ARG A 8 16.88 17.53 -19.95
CA ARG A 8 15.45 17.81 -20.08
C ARG A 8 14.68 17.23 -18.90
N ILE A 9 13.69 17.97 -18.43
CA ILE A 9 12.79 17.54 -17.35
C ILE A 9 11.38 17.39 -17.93
N ILE A 10 10.81 16.19 -17.77
CA ILE A 10 9.41 15.89 -18.11
C ILE A 10 8.64 15.78 -16.80
N VAL A 11 7.55 16.55 -16.67
CA VAL A 11 6.71 16.56 -15.47
C VAL A 11 5.30 16.11 -15.85
N THR A 12 4.72 15.25 -15.01
CA THR A 12 3.29 14.88 -15.06
C THR A 12 2.74 14.87 -13.64
N SER A 13 1.44 15.11 -13.47
CA SER A 13 0.77 15.11 -12.17
C SER A 13 -0.48 14.26 -12.26
N THR A 14 -0.66 13.34 -11.32
CA THR A 14 -1.88 12.53 -11.24
C THR A 14 -2.44 12.59 -9.82
N ALA A 15 -3.76 12.68 -9.68
CA ALA A 15 -4.44 12.81 -8.39
C ALA A 15 -4.39 11.50 -7.59
N ALA A 16 -3.51 11.37 -6.60
CA ALA A 16 -3.26 10.08 -5.91
C ALA A 16 -4.21 9.81 -4.75
N GLY A 17 -5.02 10.80 -4.37
CA GLY A 17 -5.74 10.79 -3.11
C GLY A 17 -4.80 10.85 -1.89
N PRO A 18 -5.32 11.21 -0.71
CA PRO A 18 -4.52 11.37 0.52
C PRO A 18 -4.12 10.03 1.18
N ALA A 19 -4.47 8.89 0.57
CA ALA A 19 -4.25 7.57 1.15
C ALA A 19 -2.74 7.27 1.37
N LEU A 20 -1.88 7.69 0.45
CA LEU A 20 -0.42 7.51 0.55
C LEU A 20 0.25 8.49 1.54
N GLU A 21 -0.49 9.47 2.06
CA GLU A 21 -0.02 10.44 3.06
C GLU A 21 -0.39 10.03 4.49
N GLY A 22 -0.95 8.82 4.68
CA GLY A 22 -1.43 8.33 5.98
C GLY A 22 -2.72 9.00 6.46
N MET A 23 -3.34 9.88 5.66
CA MET A 23 -4.45 10.76 6.08
C MET A 23 -5.87 10.19 5.88
N ASN A 24 -6.03 8.90 5.55
CA ASN A 24 -7.36 8.28 5.46
C ASN A 24 -7.37 6.77 5.74
N ILE A 25 -6.37 6.30 6.50
CA ILE A 25 -6.18 4.91 6.88
C ILE A 25 -6.39 4.87 8.38
N ALA A 26 -7.26 3.99 8.89
CA ALA A 26 -7.67 4.04 10.30
C ALA A 26 -6.48 3.92 11.28
N CYS A 27 -5.43 3.20 10.88
CA CYS A 27 -4.18 3.07 11.63
C CYS A 27 -3.01 3.86 10.99
N GLY A 28 -3.26 4.65 9.94
CA GLY A 28 -2.21 5.34 9.19
C GLY A 28 -1.59 6.47 10.02
N MET A 29 -0.27 6.65 9.88
CA MET A 29 0.45 7.73 10.56
C MET A 29 1.54 8.34 9.67
N LYS A 30 2.03 9.53 10.07
CA LYS A 30 3.21 10.12 9.43
C LYS A 30 4.46 9.28 9.70
N ALA A 31 5.47 9.41 8.83
CA ALA A 31 6.77 8.80 9.03
C ALA A 31 7.48 9.42 10.26
N SER A 32 7.25 8.85 11.43
CA SER A 32 7.81 9.24 12.72
C SER A 32 8.10 8.00 13.56
N SER A 33 8.73 8.16 14.73
CA SER A 33 9.04 7.04 15.62
C SER A 33 7.83 6.12 15.86
N GLY A 34 8.02 4.82 15.68
CA GLY A 34 6.96 3.81 15.80
C GLY A 34 6.13 3.60 14.52
N ALA A 35 6.35 4.38 13.47
CA ALA A 35 5.71 4.13 12.18
C ALA A 35 6.30 2.89 11.53
N VAL A 36 5.43 1.97 11.09
CA VAL A 36 5.81 0.82 10.27
C VAL A 36 6.16 1.32 8.88
N ASP A 37 7.42 1.14 8.49
CA ASP A 37 7.98 1.68 7.24
C ASP A 37 8.32 0.64 6.18
N HIS A 38 8.50 -0.62 6.59
CA HIS A 38 8.78 -1.76 5.72
C HIS A 38 7.97 -2.98 6.17
N VAL A 39 7.38 -3.72 5.23
CA VAL A 39 6.65 -4.97 5.50
C VAL A 39 7.02 -6.02 4.46
N GLU A 40 7.42 -7.20 4.94
CA GLU A 40 7.87 -8.30 4.09
C GLU A 40 7.22 -9.62 4.52
N LEU A 41 7.23 -10.58 3.60
CA LEU A 41 6.83 -11.96 3.88
C LEU A 41 8.05 -12.88 3.80
N HIS A 42 8.44 -13.43 4.93
CA HIS A 42 9.55 -14.39 5.05
C HIS A 42 9.04 -15.72 5.57
N ASP A 43 9.28 -16.82 4.84
CA ASP A 43 8.82 -18.18 5.21
C ASP A 43 7.33 -18.29 5.58
N GLY A 44 6.48 -17.54 4.89
CA GLY A 44 5.03 -17.51 5.17
C GLY A 44 4.65 -16.74 6.43
N ARG A 45 5.57 -15.98 7.02
CA ARG A 45 5.33 -15.08 8.15
C ARG A 45 5.59 -13.64 7.76
N LEU A 46 4.69 -12.76 8.16
CA LEU A 46 4.90 -11.32 7.96
C LEU A 46 5.91 -10.81 8.98
N THR A 47 6.87 -10.04 8.48
CA THR A 47 7.87 -9.31 9.26
C THR A 47 7.80 -7.84 8.89
N TRP A 48 8.13 -6.95 9.81
CA TRP A 48 8.09 -5.51 9.57
C TRP A 48 9.14 -4.77 10.40
N THR A 49 9.50 -3.59 9.95
CA THR A 49 10.36 -2.64 10.69
C THR A 49 9.58 -1.42 11.12
N THR A 50 10.12 -0.68 12.09
CA THR A 50 9.59 0.60 12.52
C THR A 50 10.67 1.67 12.54
N ILE A 51 10.28 2.90 12.21
CA ILE A 51 11.16 4.05 12.35
C ILE A 51 11.54 4.22 13.82
N GLY A 52 12.84 4.34 14.09
CA GLY A 52 13.38 4.48 15.44
C GLY A 52 13.30 3.21 16.29
N SER A 53 13.08 2.03 15.68
CA SER A 53 13.00 0.73 16.35
C SER A 53 12.07 0.71 17.56
N SER A 54 11.02 1.52 17.50
CA SER A 54 10.04 1.72 18.56
C SER A 54 8.86 0.75 18.40
N ALA A 55 8.02 0.64 19.44
CA ALA A 55 6.79 -0.13 19.34
C ALA A 55 5.94 0.35 18.14
N PRO A 56 5.40 -0.57 17.32
CA PRO A 56 4.65 -0.20 16.14
C PRO A 56 3.35 0.49 16.55
N LEU A 57 3.12 1.68 16.01
CA LEU A 57 1.93 2.50 16.26
C LEU A 57 0.98 2.50 15.05
N GLY A 58 1.53 2.37 13.84
CA GLY A 58 0.74 2.35 12.61
C GLY A 58 1.61 2.41 11.36
N PRO A 59 1.10 2.03 10.17
CA PRO A 59 1.84 2.17 8.91
C PRO A 59 1.99 3.62 8.47
N CYS A 60 3.18 3.98 7.97
CA CYS A 60 3.36 5.16 7.14
C CYS A 60 3.10 4.85 5.65
N GLY A 61 3.23 5.85 4.79
CA GLY A 61 2.97 5.68 3.34
C GLY A 61 3.80 4.58 2.68
N THR A 62 5.07 4.41 3.07
CA THR A 62 5.93 3.33 2.53
C THR A 62 5.54 1.97 3.09
N GLY A 63 5.36 1.86 4.42
CA GLY A 63 4.96 0.59 5.04
C GLY A 63 3.57 0.13 4.60
N LEU A 64 2.67 1.05 4.28
CA LEU A 64 1.39 0.74 3.67
C LEU A 64 1.56 0.10 2.28
N LEU A 65 2.39 0.71 1.43
CA LEU A 65 2.65 0.21 0.08
C LEU A 65 3.23 -1.21 0.13
N ASP A 66 4.23 -1.43 0.99
CA ASP A 66 4.85 -2.73 1.17
C ASP A 66 3.88 -3.75 1.73
N MET A 67 3.03 -3.36 2.68
CA MET A 67 2.01 -4.22 3.23
C MET A 67 1.00 -4.64 2.16
N VAL A 68 0.48 -3.71 1.37
CA VAL A 68 -0.47 -4.03 0.28
C VAL A 68 0.20 -4.89 -0.78
N ALA A 69 1.43 -4.57 -1.19
CA ALA A 69 2.19 -5.37 -2.15
C ALA A 69 2.42 -6.81 -1.65
N THR A 70 2.77 -6.95 -0.37
CA THR A 70 3.00 -8.24 0.26
C THR A 70 1.71 -9.06 0.39
N LEU A 71 0.59 -8.41 0.74
CA LEU A 71 -0.70 -9.07 0.86
C LEU A 71 -1.31 -9.44 -0.50
N LEU A 72 -1.05 -8.65 -1.55
CA LEU A 72 -1.36 -9.01 -2.94
C LEU A 72 -0.58 -10.24 -3.37
N ASN A 73 0.74 -10.25 -3.13
CA ASN A 73 1.61 -11.40 -3.38
C ASN A 73 1.13 -12.67 -2.66
N ALA A 74 0.70 -12.53 -1.42
CA ALA A 74 0.21 -13.63 -0.60
C ALA A 74 -1.22 -14.08 -0.97
N GLY A 75 -1.90 -13.39 -1.90
CA GLY A 75 -3.28 -13.67 -2.30
C GLY A 75 -4.33 -13.29 -1.25
N VAL A 76 -3.95 -12.52 -0.22
CA VAL A 76 -4.85 -12.04 0.83
C VAL A 76 -5.71 -10.89 0.32
N ILE A 77 -5.13 -10.04 -0.52
CA ILE A 77 -5.83 -8.97 -1.24
C ILE A 77 -5.90 -9.39 -2.70
N GLN A 78 -7.05 -9.19 -3.33
CA GLN A 78 -7.23 -9.37 -4.77
C GLN A 78 -6.82 -8.10 -5.53
N GLU A 79 -6.55 -8.20 -6.83
CA GLU A 79 -6.29 -7.03 -7.69
C GLU A 79 -7.45 -6.01 -7.70
N SER A 80 -8.65 -6.42 -7.28
CA SER A 80 -9.80 -5.53 -7.05
C SER A 80 -9.67 -4.67 -5.79
N GLY A 81 -8.66 -4.93 -4.97
CA GLY A 81 -8.51 -4.41 -3.61
C GLY A 81 -9.33 -5.17 -2.58
N ARG A 82 -10.11 -6.20 -2.95
CA ARG A 82 -10.95 -6.94 -2.01
C ARG A 82 -10.12 -7.88 -1.13
N ILE A 83 -10.26 -7.77 0.20
CA ILE A 83 -9.72 -8.76 1.13
C ILE A 83 -10.57 -10.04 1.05
N ILE A 84 -9.89 -11.19 0.97
CA ILE A 84 -10.53 -12.50 0.92
C ILE A 84 -11.22 -12.86 2.23
N GLU A 85 -11.94 -13.98 2.25
CA GLU A 85 -12.65 -14.43 3.45
C GLU A 85 -11.69 -14.96 4.52
N PRO A 86 -12.02 -14.74 5.81
CA PRO A 86 -11.33 -15.44 6.90
C PRO A 86 -11.27 -16.95 6.64
N GLY A 87 -10.11 -17.56 6.87
CA GLY A 87 -9.89 -19.00 6.66
C GLY A 87 -9.60 -19.43 5.22
N LYS A 88 -9.71 -18.53 4.22
CA LYS A 88 -9.25 -18.80 2.84
C LYS A 88 -7.82 -18.29 2.58
N ALA A 89 -7.29 -17.49 3.49
CA ALA A 89 -5.96 -16.91 3.36
C ALA A 89 -4.87 -17.91 3.75
N ARG A 90 -3.74 -17.87 3.05
CA ARG A 90 -2.51 -18.58 3.45
C ARG A 90 -1.88 -17.97 4.71
N LEU A 91 -2.19 -16.70 4.98
CA LEU A 91 -1.72 -15.97 6.16
C LEU A 91 -2.86 -15.84 7.18
N ASP A 92 -2.54 -16.13 8.44
CA ASP A 92 -3.40 -15.78 9.55
C ASP A 92 -3.42 -14.25 9.72
N GLY A 93 -4.60 -13.69 9.99
CA GLY A 93 -4.76 -12.24 10.18
C GLY A 93 -5.99 -11.63 9.52
N VAL A 94 -6.61 -12.34 8.57
CA VAL A 94 -7.90 -11.93 8.00
C VAL A 94 -9.00 -12.11 9.05
N ARG A 95 -9.69 -11.01 9.35
CA ARG A 95 -10.77 -10.93 10.33
C ARG A 95 -11.90 -10.08 9.77
N GLU A 96 -13.00 -10.03 10.50
CA GLU A 96 -14.13 -9.18 10.21
C GLU A 96 -14.39 -8.26 11.40
N ARG A 97 -14.47 -6.95 11.15
CA ARG A 97 -14.85 -5.93 12.13
C ARG A 97 -15.96 -5.08 11.53
N GLU A 98 -17.05 -4.88 12.25
CA GLU A 98 -18.21 -4.09 11.79
C GLU A 98 -18.73 -4.51 10.40
N ASN A 99 -18.80 -5.82 10.13
CA ASN A 99 -19.14 -6.40 8.81
C ASN A 99 -18.20 -6.01 7.66
N ILE A 100 -16.96 -5.63 7.97
CA ILE A 100 -15.92 -5.27 7.00
C ILE A 100 -14.73 -6.16 7.22
N ARG A 101 -14.25 -6.75 6.12
CA ARG A 101 -13.03 -7.57 6.14
C ARG A 101 -11.82 -6.68 6.39
N CYS A 102 -10.98 -7.14 7.31
CA CYS A 102 -9.72 -6.50 7.65
C CYS A 102 -8.60 -7.53 7.74
N PHE A 103 -7.37 -7.09 7.52
CA PHE A 103 -6.17 -7.85 7.78
C PHE A 103 -5.40 -7.21 8.93
N HIS A 104 -5.19 -7.93 10.03
CA HIS A 104 -4.40 -7.46 11.15
C HIS A 104 -2.91 -7.78 10.94
N LEU A 105 -2.09 -6.74 10.83
CA LEU A 105 -0.63 -6.85 10.93
C LEU A 105 -0.22 -7.10 12.38
N LEU A 106 -0.87 -6.40 13.31
CA LEU A 106 -0.71 -6.59 14.75
C LEU A 106 -2.08 -6.74 15.40
N LEU A 107 -2.25 -7.80 16.20
CA LEU A 107 -3.47 -7.99 16.97
C LEU A 107 -3.56 -6.98 18.12
N PRO A 108 -4.78 -6.63 18.56
CA PRO A 108 -4.99 -5.89 19.78
C PRO A 108 -4.19 -6.45 20.95
N SER A 109 -3.52 -5.56 21.68
CA SER A 109 -2.63 -5.85 22.80
C SER A 109 -2.91 -4.83 23.91
N PRO A 110 -2.55 -5.08 25.18
CA PRO A 110 -2.73 -4.09 26.26
C PRO A 110 -2.09 -2.73 25.96
N VAL A 111 -1.07 -2.70 25.08
CA VAL A 111 -0.37 -1.49 24.64
C VAL A 111 -1.08 -0.78 23.47
N ASN A 112 -1.86 -1.50 22.68
CA ASN A 112 -2.64 -0.96 21.56
C ASN A 112 -3.97 -1.72 21.46
N SER A 113 -5.04 -1.13 21.99
CA SER A 113 -6.36 -1.74 22.10
C SER A 113 -7.04 -2.04 20.76
N GLU A 114 -6.63 -1.35 19.69
CA GLU A 114 -7.18 -1.53 18.34
C GLU A 114 -6.31 -2.45 17.47
N GLY A 115 -5.04 -2.62 17.84
CA GLY A 115 -4.02 -3.26 17.01
C GLY A 115 -3.67 -2.41 15.78
N ILE A 116 -3.02 -3.04 14.81
CA ILE A 116 -2.68 -2.43 13.52
C ILE A 116 -3.29 -3.28 12.42
N TYR A 117 -4.21 -2.71 11.66
CA TYR A 117 -4.94 -3.44 10.64
C TYR A 117 -5.20 -2.60 9.38
N LEU A 118 -5.39 -3.31 8.27
CA LEU A 118 -5.89 -2.80 7.00
C LEU A 118 -7.34 -3.21 6.82
N ASN A 119 -8.19 -2.35 6.27
CA ASN A 119 -9.54 -2.73 5.86
C ASN A 119 -9.89 -2.14 4.48
N ASN A 120 -10.95 -2.69 3.86
CA ASN A 120 -11.40 -2.28 2.54
C ASN A 120 -12.01 -0.87 2.45
N LYS A 121 -12.41 -0.26 3.58
CA LYS A 121 -12.90 1.14 3.60
C LYS A 121 -11.78 2.16 3.43
N MET A 122 -10.52 1.79 3.67
CA MET A 122 -9.37 2.72 3.68
C MET A 122 -8.99 3.26 2.29
N TYR A 123 -9.22 2.52 1.21
CA TYR A 123 -8.86 2.92 -0.16
C TYR A 123 -10.05 2.95 -1.15
N GLY A 124 -11.20 2.35 -0.81
CA GLY A 124 -12.38 2.35 -1.68
C GLY A 124 -13.02 3.73 -1.94
N LYS A 125 -12.65 4.77 -1.18
CA LYS A 125 -13.23 6.12 -1.32
C LYS A 125 -12.56 6.98 -2.41
N TYR A 126 -11.36 6.59 -2.85
CA TYR A 126 -10.57 7.35 -3.82
C TYR A 126 -10.15 6.54 -5.05
N SER A 127 -10.68 5.32 -5.22
CA SER A 127 -10.43 4.50 -6.41
C SER A 127 -10.79 5.29 -7.67
N LEU A 128 -9.77 5.87 -8.30
CA LEU A 128 -9.91 6.42 -9.63
C LEU A 128 -10.08 5.24 -10.59
N PRO A 129 -10.67 5.47 -11.79
CA PRO A 129 -10.72 4.42 -12.80
C PRO A 129 -9.29 3.89 -13.00
N LYS A 130 -9.09 2.57 -12.80
CA LYS A 130 -7.76 1.89 -12.88
C LYS A 130 -6.94 2.27 -14.12
N GLY A 131 -7.59 2.77 -15.17
CA GLY A 131 -6.96 3.23 -16.41
C GLY A 131 -6.45 4.69 -16.45
N LEU A 132 -6.82 5.57 -15.51
CA LEU A 132 -6.40 6.98 -15.57
C LEU A 132 -4.90 7.14 -15.23
N TRP A 133 -4.44 6.40 -14.22
CA TRP A 133 -3.05 6.36 -13.77
C TRP A 133 -2.09 5.66 -14.74
N LEU A 134 -2.51 4.51 -15.29
CA LEU A 134 -1.73 3.76 -16.28
C LEU A 134 -1.60 4.57 -17.59
N ARG A 135 -2.64 5.32 -17.98
CA ARG A 135 -2.58 6.21 -19.15
C ARG A 135 -1.54 7.31 -18.99
N GLU A 136 -1.44 7.95 -17.83
CA GLU A 136 -0.49 9.06 -17.66
C GLU A 136 0.98 8.61 -17.51
N SER A 137 1.23 7.46 -16.90
CA SER A 137 2.57 6.86 -16.85
C SER A 137 3.02 6.30 -18.22
N SER A 138 2.08 5.79 -19.03
CA SER A 138 2.35 5.48 -20.45
C SER A 138 2.55 6.73 -21.33
N CYS A 139 1.96 7.87 -20.96
CA CYS A 139 2.09 9.14 -21.69
C CYS A 139 3.54 9.69 -21.65
N CYS A 140 4.31 9.37 -20.61
CA CYS A 140 5.72 9.72 -20.51
C CYS A 140 6.64 8.75 -21.27
N SER A 141 6.29 7.47 -21.37
CA SER A 141 7.12 6.44 -22.04
C SER A 141 6.91 6.35 -23.55
N GLY A 142 5.82 6.90 -24.08
CA GLY A 142 5.55 6.94 -25.52
C GLY A 142 6.25 8.06 -26.32
N ARG A 143 7.04 8.95 -25.67
CA ARG A 143 7.74 10.03 -26.38
C ARG A 143 9.10 9.56 -26.92
N PRO A 144 9.51 9.99 -28.13
CA PRO A 144 10.84 9.69 -28.66
C PRO A 144 11.92 10.17 -27.69
N GLY A 145 12.76 9.25 -27.19
CA GLY A 145 13.89 9.56 -26.30
C GLY A 145 13.73 9.13 -24.84
N CYS A 146 12.55 8.66 -24.41
CA CYS A 146 12.39 7.97 -23.12
C CYS A 146 12.62 6.47 -23.31
N GLY A 147 13.78 5.96 -22.90
CA GLY A 147 14.00 4.51 -22.78
C GLY A 147 12.95 3.88 -21.87
N ASN A 148 12.67 2.58 -22.06
CA ASN A 148 11.73 1.78 -21.27
C ASN A 148 12.07 1.81 -19.76
N LEU A 149 11.69 2.86 -19.05
CA LEU A 149 11.71 2.93 -17.59
C LEU A 149 10.56 2.07 -17.05
N ARG A 150 10.76 0.75 -17.05
CA ARG A 150 9.90 -0.19 -16.31
C ARG A 150 10.18 -0.05 -14.81
N LEU A 151 9.44 0.81 -14.14
CA LEU A 151 9.19 0.64 -12.70
C LEU A 151 8.56 -0.75 -12.50
N LYS A 152 9.02 -1.51 -11.49
CA LYS A 152 8.63 -2.91 -11.29
C LYS A 152 7.10 -3.04 -11.31
N PRO A 153 6.52 -3.99 -12.08
CA PRO A 153 5.06 -4.15 -12.23
C PRO A 153 4.32 -4.31 -10.89
N PHE A 154 5.03 -4.77 -9.86
CA PHE A 154 4.51 -4.99 -8.52
C PHE A 154 4.13 -3.73 -7.75
N ILE A 155 4.96 -2.68 -7.82
CA ILE A 155 4.67 -1.41 -7.15
C ILE A 155 3.42 -0.79 -7.78
N TRP A 156 3.29 -0.90 -9.11
CA TRP A 156 2.11 -0.42 -9.85
C TRP A 156 0.82 -1.10 -9.42
N GLN A 157 0.83 -2.42 -9.23
CA GLN A 157 -0.34 -3.15 -8.76
C GLN A 157 -0.74 -2.72 -7.35
N ALA A 158 0.21 -2.56 -6.43
CA ALA A 158 -0.07 -2.09 -5.08
C ALA A 158 -0.64 -0.66 -5.06
N VAL A 159 -0.06 0.26 -5.84
CA VAL A 159 -0.60 1.62 -5.98
C VAL A 159 -2.02 1.61 -6.55
N SER A 160 -2.31 0.78 -7.57
CA SER A 160 -3.65 0.69 -8.18
C SER A 160 -4.73 0.07 -7.29
N VAL A 161 -4.32 -0.54 -6.17
CA VAL A 161 -5.24 -1.06 -5.16
C VAL A 161 -5.53 0.00 -4.09
N ILE A 162 -4.58 0.91 -3.86
CA ILE A 162 -4.70 2.00 -2.88
C ILE A 162 -5.40 3.24 -3.49
N VAL A 163 -5.19 3.49 -4.79
CA VAL A 163 -5.61 4.66 -5.57
C VAL A 163 -6.50 4.26 -6.73
#